data_AF-A0A4Q5B7Y4-F1
#
_entry.id   AF-A0A4Q5B7Y4-F1
#
_cell.length_a   1.000
_cell.length_b   1.000
_cell.length_c   1.000
_cell.angle_alpha   90.00
_cell.angle_beta   90.00
_cell.angle_gamma   90.00
#
_symmetry.space_group_name_H-M   'P 1'
#
loop_
_entity.id
_entity.type
_entity.pdbx_description
1 polymer ?
#
loop_
_entity_poly.entity_id
_entity_poly.type
_entity_poly.pdbx_seq_one_letter_code
_entity_poly.pdbx_strand_id
1 'polypeptide(L)'
;MRVQSQMLPDAGDLHEQAKELGKARSQDIAYFDLNVSLGSGVIAFSLAQLQQNTVYTQAKQQLRKWREDAYNDARVKFRNDQGSYVTVQQWLRAKNMSKDAYLNPSWDNTLERIAIQRALETTYTVSHMRTGNESDIWSATVNGVGAHGEVLAFDWSKNFVNAFNLWMQEKEDYIKHVNGAQINENDYGHYMSLIDPGANRLGFSMINGVAAGAIYGGSGDTTPLNLNGTYMMPLAVSDKVASTAQFEGLPGHFAVGKVATTSLSVSRYSWNGNATYFASVDPLIMGEWQTGNANVIAADGYQLKAVGPGTTNVVFDSGTGRNWSGTLTVYRFTDVNTSTPHEGDINWLSDSGITKGYNNSDGTVRYEGMTRVYRQDMAAFLRRLAVKRNISDAATWKPSAADWNVFKDINRNTPHAEDILWLAHAGISTGWNVAGGKEFRGRSTVVRQDMAAFLRRLADLGGKGSGVTPKKDFRDVRFDGPNQTPHAEDIAWLAGSGISEGWKVGNAREFRGMSNVVRQDMAAFLHRLDNLW
;
A
#
# COMPACT_ATOMS: atom_id res chain seq x y z
N MET A 1 -34.59 -0.72 -9.04
CA MET A 1 -33.14 -1.01 -8.91
C MET A 1 -33.00 -2.29 -8.11
N ARG A 2 -32.57 -3.40 -8.72
CA ARG A 2 -32.23 -4.61 -7.98
C ARG A 2 -30.88 -4.37 -7.31
N VAL A 3 -30.87 -4.34 -5.97
CA VAL A 3 -29.64 -4.43 -5.18
C VAL A 3 -28.99 -5.76 -5.58
N GLN A 4 -27.84 -5.72 -6.25
CA GLN A 4 -27.00 -6.92 -6.34
C GLN A 4 -26.71 -7.31 -4.90
N SER A 5 -27.18 -8.49 -4.47
CA SER A 5 -26.76 -9.06 -3.20
C SER A 5 -25.24 -9.13 -3.22
N GLN A 6 -24.57 -8.44 -2.29
CA GLN A 6 -23.15 -8.66 -1.98
C GLN A 6 -22.98 -10.17 -1.79
N MET A 7 -22.39 -10.87 -2.76
CA MET A 7 -21.93 -12.23 -2.54
C MET A 7 -20.67 -12.09 -1.70
N LEU A 8 -20.73 -12.54 -0.46
CA LEU A 8 -19.52 -12.75 0.33
C LEU A 8 -18.65 -13.78 -0.41
N PRO A 9 -17.31 -13.61 -0.43
CA PRO A 9 -16.41 -14.59 -1.01
C PRO A 9 -16.64 -15.96 -0.39
N ASP A 10 -16.49 -17.02 -1.19
CA ASP A 10 -16.59 -18.36 -0.63
C ASP A 10 -15.32 -18.76 0.15
N ALA A 11 -15.37 -19.87 0.86
CA ALA A 11 -14.25 -20.35 1.67
C ALA A 11 -13.01 -20.71 0.85
N GLY A 12 -13.17 -21.11 -0.42
CA GLY A 12 -12.08 -21.39 -1.34
C GLY A 12 -11.34 -20.13 -1.73
N ASP A 13 -12.09 -19.07 -2.10
CA ASP A 13 -11.54 -17.75 -2.43
C ASP A 13 -10.75 -17.18 -1.26
N LEU A 14 -11.29 -17.28 -0.04
CA LEU A 14 -10.62 -16.79 1.17
C LEU A 14 -9.29 -17.51 1.43
N HIS A 15 -9.25 -18.83 1.22
CA HIS A 15 -8.05 -19.62 1.41
C HIS A 15 -6.96 -19.26 0.39
N GLU A 16 -7.34 -19.10 -0.89
CA GLU A 16 -6.41 -18.72 -1.95
C GLU A 16 -5.83 -17.33 -1.72
N GLN A 17 -6.67 -16.36 -1.39
CA GLN A 17 -6.25 -14.98 -1.09
C GLN A 17 -5.31 -14.90 0.12
N ALA A 18 -5.61 -15.63 1.20
CA ALA A 18 -4.72 -15.70 2.36
C ALA A 18 -3.36 -16.32 2.01
N LYS A 19 -3.33 -17.33 1.14
CA LYS A 19 -2.11 -17.95 0.65
C LYS A 19 -1.29 -17.01 -0.22
N GLU A 20 -1.91 -16.25 -1.12
CA GLU A 20 -1.23 -15.24 -1.94
C GLU A 20 -0.65 -14.11 -1.07
N LEU A 21 -1.39 -13.65 -0.06
CA LEU A 21 -0.89 -12.68 0.89
C LEU A 21 0.31 -13.19 1.70
N GLY A 22 0.24 -14.44 2.19
CA GLY A 22 1.34 -15.11 2.90
C GLY A 22 2.59 -15.24 2.03
N LYS A 23 2.45 -15.71 0.79
CA LYS A 23 3.54 -15.77 -0.20
C LYS A 23 4.15 -14.39 -0.45
N ALA A 24 3.31 -13.39 -0.72
CA ALA A 24 3.77 -12.05 -1.07
C ALA A 24 4.57 -11.39 0.07
N ARG A 25 4.23 -11.72 1.33
CA ARG A 25 4.94 -11.25 2.52
C ARG A 25 6.05 -12.19 3.01
N SER A 26 6.32 -13.30 2.31
CA SER A 26 7.27 -14.34 2.72
C SER A 26 7.00 -14.87 4.13
N GLN A 27 5.71 -15.04 4.46
CA GLN A 27 5.25 -15.55 5.75
C GLN A 27 4.51 -16.87 5.55
N ASP A 28 5.00 -17.92 6.22
CA ASP A 28 4.33 -19.22 6.29
C ASP A 28 3.35 -19.21 7.47
N ILE A 29 2.20 -18.56 7.28
CA ILE A 29 1.14 -18.46 8.29
C ILE A 29 -0.06 -19.25 7.82
N ALA A 30 -0.56 -20.14 8.68
CA ALA A 30 -1.74 -20.95 8.38
C ALA A 30 -3.01 -20.07 8.33
N TYR A 31 -3.74 -20.18 7.23
CA TYR A 31 -5.13 -19.71 7.16
C TYR A 31 -6.03 -20.67 7.93
N PHE A 32 -6.99 -20.14 8.70
CA PHE A 32 -8.01 -20.95 9.33
C PHE A 32 -9.39 -20.30 9.21
N ASP A 33 -10.32 -21.02 8.57
CA ASP A 33 -11.72 -20.63 8.52
C ASP A 33 -12.49 -21.25 9.69
N LEU A 34 -13.08 -20.41 10.53
CA LEU A 34 -13.94 -20.83 11.63
C LEU A 34 -15.32 -21.30 11.13
N ASN A 35 -15.68 -21.04 9.86
CA ASN A 35 -17.01 -21.24 9.31
C ASN A 35 -18.10 -20.52 10.13
N VAL A 36 -17.75 -19.36 10.70
CA VAL A 36 -18.66 -18.46 11.40
C VAL A 36 -19.10 -17.38 10.43
N SER A 37 -20.41 -17.15 10.30
CA SER A 37 -20.93 -16.06 9.50
C SER A 37 -20.32 -14.73 9.95
N LEU A 38 -19.66 -14.00 9.05
CA LEU A 38 -18.93 -12.76 9.34
C LEU A 38 -19.82 -11.52 9.37
N GLY A 39 -21.04 -11.61 8.83
CA GLY A 39 -21.92 -10.46 8.58
C GLY A 39 -21.53 -9.68 7.31
N SER A 40 -22.25 -8.59 7.05
CA SER A 40 -21.98 -7.72 5.89
C SER A 40 -20.82 -6.74 6.09
N GLY A 41 -20.23 -6.30 4.98
CA GLY A 41 -19.10 -5.37 4.94
C GLY A 41 -18.02 -5.81 3.95
N VAL A 42 -16.85 -5.20 4.06
CA VAL A 42 -15.63 -5.62 3.35
C VAL A 42 -14.95 -6.73 4.14
N ILE A 43 -14.42 -7.75 3.49
CA ILE A 43 -13.69 -8.82 4.19
C ILE A 43 -12.22 -8.47 4.32
N ALA A 44 -11.67 -8.70 5.51
CA ALA A 44 -10.26 -8.53 5.81
C ALA A 44 -9.71 -9.74 6.57
N PHE A 45 -8.40 -9.88 6.58
CA PHE A 45 -7.68 -10.86 7.37
C PHE A 45 -6.94 -10.20 8.53
N SER A 46 -6.99 -10.84 9.69
CA SER A 46 -6.19 -10.47 10.85
C SER A 46 -5.41 -11.68 11.39
N LEU A 47 -4.26 -11.39 12.00
CA LEU A 47 -3.46 -12.40 12.67
C LEU A 47 -3.90 -12.54 14.13
N ALA A 48 -4.19 -13.76 14.53
CA ALA A 48 -4.52 -14.07 15.91
C ALA A 48 -3.70 -15.26 16.43
N GLN A 49 -3.19 -15.08 17.64
CA GLN A 49 -2.47 -16.11 18.37
C GLN A 49 -3.45 -16.84 19.29
N LEU A 50 -3.59 -18.15 19.09
CA LEU A 50 -4.51 -19.02 19.82
C LEU A 50 -3.74 -20.03 20.67
N GLN A 51 -4.33 -20.35 21.82
CA GLN A 51 -3.88 -21.40 22.75
C GLN A 51 -5.09 -22.20 23.25
N GLN A 52 -5.90 -22.72 22.33
CA GLN A 52 -7.22 -23.27 22.68
C GLN A 52 -7.14 -24.50 23.59
N ASN A 53 -6.05 -25.27 23.56
CA ASN A 53 -5.88 -26.38 24.51
C ASN A 53 -5.78 -25.87 25.96
N THR A 54 -5.07 -24.76 26.15
CA THR A 54 -4.91 -24.10 27.44
C THR A 54 -6.24 -23.51 27.91
N VAL A 55 -6.93 -22.77 27.03
CA VAL A 55 -8.24 -22.18 27.34
C VAL A 55 -9.27 -23.25 27.68
N TYR A 56 -9.37 -24.32 26.88
CA TYR A 56 -10.26 -25.45 27.12
C TYR A 56 -10.05 -26.05 28.52
N THR A 57 -8.80 -26.35 28.86
CA THR A 57 -8.45 -26.96 30.15
C THR A 57 -8.77 -26.03 31.31
N GLN A 58 -8.38 -24.76 31.21
CA GLN A 58 -8.61 -23.76 32.26
C GLN A 58 -10.10 -23.43 32.42
N ALA A 59 -10.86 -23.30 31.33
CA ALA A 59 -12.28 -23.03 31.37
C ALA A 59 -13.05 -24.15 32.09
N LYS A 60 -12.77 -25.42 31.76
CA LYS A 60 -13.39 -26.56 32.45
C LYS A 60 -13.08 -26.56 33.94
N GLN A 61 -11.83 -26.28 34.33
CA GLN A 61 -11.44 -26.20 35.74
C GLN A 61 -12.14 -25.06 36.48
N GLN A 62 -12.19 -23.86 35.89
CA GLN A 62 -12.83 -22.70 36.52
C GLN A 62 -14.35 -22.85 36.60
N LEU A 63 -15.00 -23.35 35.54
CA LEU A 63 -16.44 -23.63 35.56
C LEU A 63 -16.80 -24.62 36.66
N ARG A 64 -16.07 -25.74 36.75
CA ARG A 64 -16.32 -26.74 37.79
C ARG A 64 -16.15 -26.14 39.18
N LYS A 65 -15.09 -25.36 39.41
CA LYS A 65 -14.83 -24.66 40.67
C LYS A 65 -15.99 -23.74 41.06
N TRP A 66 -16.42 -22.86 40.15
CA TRP A 66 -17.43 -21.85 40.45
C TRP A 66 -18.85 -22.40 40.49
N ARG A 67 -19.15 -23.44 39.71
CA ARG A 67 -20.41 -24.18 39.85
C ARG A 67 -20.47 -24.97 41.16
N GLU A 68 -19.36 -25.55 41.62
CA GLU A 68 -19.28 -26.19 42.94
C GLU A 68 -19.49 -25.17 44.07
N ASP A 69 -18.87 -24.00 43.97
CA ASP A 69 -19.11 -22.87 44.89
C ASP A 69 -20.60 -22.47 44.92
N ALA A 70 -21.21 -22.24 43.76
CA ALA A 70 -22.63 -21.92 43.63
C ALA A 70 -23.55 -23.04 44.16
N TYR A 71 -23.20 -24.31 43.95
CA TYR A 71 -23.95 -25.46 44.46
C TYR A 71 -23.97 -25.50 45.99
N ASN A 72 -22.88 -25.07 46.64
CA ASN A 72 -22.70 -25.12 48.09
C ASN A 72 -23.15 -23.83 48.80
N ASP A 73 -23.39 -22.73 48.06
CA ASP A 73 -23.85 -21.46 48.63
C ASP A 73 -25.38 -21.31 48.52
N ALA A 74 -26.08 -21.49 49.64
CA ALA A 74 -27.56 -21.39 49.69
C ALA A 74 -28.13 -20.00 49.34
N ARG A 75 -27.28 -18.97 49.27
CA ARG A 75 -27.65 -17.62 48.83
C ARG A 75 -27.80 -17.54 47.32
N VAL A 76 -27.13 -18.42 46.57
CA VAL A 76 -27.20 -18.52 45.11
C VAL A 76 -28.46 -19.29 44.72
N LYS A 77 -29.36 -18.62 44.01
CA LYS A 77 -30.69 -19.14 43.68
C LYS A 77 -31.02 -18.91 42.21
N PHE A 78 -31.89 -19.73 41.65
CA PHE A 78 -32.43 -19.58 40.29
C PHE A 78 -33.95 -19.65 40.32
N ARG A 79 -34.60 -19.02 39.33
CA ARG A 79 -36.06 -19.16 39.19
C ARG A 79 -36.40 -20.57 38.72
N ASN A 80 -37.35 -21.19 39.41
CA ASN A 80 -37.99 -22.43 38.94
C ASN A 80 -39.10 -22.10 37.92
N ASP A 81 -39.77 -23.14 37.42
CA ASP A 81 -40.87 -23.00 36.44
C ASP A 81 -42.07 -22.21 36.99
N GLN A 82 -42.20 -22.11 38.32
CA GLN A 82 -43.21 -21.29 39.00
C GLN A 82 -42.73 -19.85 39.27
N GLY A 83 -41.55 -19.46 38.77
CA GLY A 83 -40.98 -18.12 38.95
C GLY A 83 -40.39 -17.84 40.34
N SER A 84 -40.37 -18.83 41.24
CA SER A 84 -39.82 -18.69 42.60
C SER A 84 -38.32 -18.96 42.62
N TYR A 85 -37.56 -18.18 43.40
CA TYR A 85 -36.13 -18.41 43.62
C TYR A 85 -35.89 -19.62 44.52
N VAL A 86 -35.21 -20.63 43.98
CA VAL A 86 -34.83 -21.88 44.67
C VAL A 86 -33.32 -22.08 44.63
N THR A 87 -32.74 -22.81 45.59
CA THR A 87 -31.29 -23.09 45.57
C THR A 87 -30.90 -23.94 44.37
N VAL A 88 -29.62 -23.92 44.00
CA VAL A 88 -29.08 -24.79 42.93
C VAL A 88 -29.47 -26.26 43.16
N GLN A 89 -29.35 -26.77 44.39
CA GLN A 89 -29.68 -28.17 44.68
C GLN A 89 -31.17 -28.47 44.45
N GLN A 90 -32.06 -27.53 44.83
CA GLN A 90 -33.50 -27.67 44.61
C GLN A 90 -33.85 -27.62 43.12
N TRP A 91 -33.24 -26.70 42.38
CA TRP A 91 -33.40 -26.57 40.94
C TRP A 91 -33.00 -27.87 40.22
N LEU A 92 -31.81 -28.41 40.53
CA LEU A 92 -31.29 -29.64 39.93
C LEU A 92 -32.20 -30.85 40.21
N ARG A 93 -32.71 -30.98 41.43
CA ARG A 93 -33.69 -32.03 41.79
C ARG A 93 -34.97 -31.91 40.99
N ALA A 94 -35.50 -30.69 40.83
CA ALA A 94 -36.72 -30.45 40.07
C ALA A 94 -36.57 -30.79 38.58
N LYS A 95 -35.35 -30.62 38.02
CA LYS A 95 -35.04 -30.94 36.62
C LYS A 95 -34.44 -32.33 36.40
N ASN A 96 -34.37 -33.16 37.44
CA ASN A 96 -33.73 -34.48 37.40
C ASN A 96 -32.28 -34.44 36.85
N MET A 97 -31.54 -33.38 37.16
CA MET A 97 -30.14 -33.19 36.76
C MET A 97 -29.21 -33.62 37.89
N SER A 98 -28.20 -34.44 37.60
CA SER A 98 -27.20 -34.82 38.60
C SER A 98 -26.26 -33.64 38.92
N LYS A 99 -25.69 -33.64 40.13
CA LYS A 99 -24.64 -32.68 40.50
C LYS A 99 -23.48 -32.73 39.50
N ASP A 100 -23.05 -33.92 39.11
CA ASP A 100 -21.93 -34.09 38.20
C ASP A 100 -22.21 -33.50 36.80
N ALA A 101 -23.43 -33.67 36.27
CA ALA A 101 -23.83 -33.05 35.00
C ALA A 101 -23.85 -31.52 35.09
N TYR A 102 -24.27 -30.96 36.23
CA TYR A 102 -24.23 -29.52 36.47
C TYR A 102 -22.79 -29.00 36.53
N LEU A 103 -21.90 -29.67 37.26
CA LEU A 103 -20.50 -29.26 37.41
C LEU A 103 -19.67 -29.39 36.13
N ASN A 104 -20.07 -30.29 35.23
CA ASN A 104 -19.33 -30.61 34.01
C ASN A 104 -20.21 -30.40 32.75
N PRO A 105 -20.54 -29.13 32.40
CA PRO A 105 -21.23 -28.84 31.15
C PRO A 105 -20.41 -29.32 29.94
N SER A 106 -21.10 -29.61 28.84
CA SER A 106 -20.48 -30.06 27.60
C SER A 106 -19.77 -28.90 26.91
N TRP A 107 -18.55 -29.16 26.42
CA TRP A 107 -17.93 -28.28 25.43
C TRP A 107 -18.71 -28.40 24.12
N ASP A 108 -18.87 -27.31 23.38
CA ASP A 108 -19.55 -27.30 22.09
C ASP A 108 -18.67 -26.62 21.04
N ASN A 109 -18.37 -27.35 19.96
CA ASN A 109 -17.51 -26.90 18.87
C ASN A 109 -18.06 -25.65 18.17
N THR A 110 -19.38 -25.56 17.98
CA THR A 110 -20.02 -24.40 17.37
C THR A 110 -19.85 -23.18 18.26
N LEU A 111 -20.09 -23.32 19.57
CA LEU A 111 -19.90 -22.23 20.52
C LEU A 111 -18.41 -21.84 20.66
N GLU A 112 -17.48 -22.80 20.58
CA GLU A 112 -16.04 -22.50 20.55
C GLU A 112 -15.66 -21.65 19.33
N ARG A 113 -16.11 -22.04 18.13
CA ARG A 113 -15.87 -21.28 16.88
C ARG A 113 -16.38 -19.84 17.02
N ILE A 114 -17.61 -19.68 17.51
CA ILE A 114 -18.22 -18.36 17.75
C ILE A 114 -17.39 -17.58 18.78
N ALA A 115 -16.98 -18.19 19.90
CA ALA A 115 -16.17 -17.54 20.91
C ALA A 115 -14.80 -17.07 20.35
N ILE A 116 -14.15 -17.84 19.47
CA ILE A 116 -12.91 -17.42 18.81
C ILE A 116 -13.17 -16.20 17.90
N GLN A 117 -14.20 -16.27 17.05
CA GLN A 117 -14.56 -15.16 16.15
C GLN A 117 -14.86 -13.89 16.94
N ARG A 118 -15.63 -14.02 18.02
CA ARG A 118 -16.02 -12.90 18.88
C ARG A 118 -14.83 -12.33 19.65
N ALA A 119 -13.94 -13.17 20.19
CA ALA A 119 -12.70 -12.70 20.78
C ALA A 119 -11.86 -11.88 19.78
N LEU A 120 -11.75 -12.34 18.52
CA LEU A 120 -11.02 -11.64 17.46
C LEU A 120 -11.65 -10.28 17.17
N GLU A 121 -12.94 -10.24 16.89
CA GLU A 121 -13.68 -9.01 16.59
C GLU A 121 -13.58 -8.00 17.74
N THR A 122 -13.73 -8.48 18.98
CA THR A 122 -13.68 -7.64 20.18
C THR A 122 -12.28 -7.11 20.49
N THR A 123 -11.20 -7.70 19.95
CA THR A 123 -9.87 -7.06 20.03
C THR A 123 -9.84 -5.68 19.35
N TYR A 124 -10.69 -5.48 18.33
CA TYR A 124 -10.82 -4.22 17.61
C TYR A 124 -11.92 -3.34 18.18
N THR A 125 -13.10 -3.90 18.47
CA THR A 125 -14.27 -3.10 18.87
C THR A 125 -14.26 -2.73 20.34
N VAL A 126 -13.61 -3.55 21.19
CA VAL A 126 -13.61 -3.44 22.66
C VAL A 126 -15.05 -3.27 23.20
N SER A 127 -16.00 -4.02 22.62
CA SER A 127 -17.42 -3.96 22.94
C SER A 127 -18.16 -5.22 22.48
N HIS A 128 -19.43 -5.36 22.87
CA HIS A 128 -20.39 -6.35 22.35
C HIS A 128 -20.88 -6.00 20.95
N MET A 129 -19.98 -5.58 20.06
CA MET A 129 -20.27 -5.24 18.67
C MET A 129 -19.39 -6.09 17.75
N ARG A 130 -19.92 -6.43 16.58
CA ARG A 130 -19.13 -7.01 15.49
C ARG A 130 -18.39 -5.92 14.71
N THR A 131 -17.37 -6.31 13.94
CA THR A 131 -16.51 -5.38 13.18
C THR A 131 -17.09 -4.95 11.83
N GLY A 132 -18.07 -5.70 11.32
CA GLY A 132 -18.80 -5.46 10.06
C GLY A 132 -19.88 -4.37 10.15
N ASN A 133 -20.67 -4.22 9.09
CA ASN A 133 -21.80 -3.27 9.01
C ASN A 133 -22.92 -3.67 9.98
N GLU A 134 -23.21 -4.96 10.05
CA GLU A 134 -24.06 -5.53 11.08
C GLU A 134 -23.26 -5.57 12.37
N SER A 135 -23.79 -4.96 13.43
CA SER A 135 -23.20 -5.06 14.77
C SER A 135 -23.97 -5.99 15.69
N ASP A 136 -24.88 -6.80 15.13
CA ASP A 136 -25.61 -7.81 15.88
C ASP A 136 -24.71 -9.02 16.15
N ILE A 137 -24.34 -9.22 17.41
CA ILE A 137 -23.49 -10.33 17.86
C ILE A 137 -24.14 -11.70 17.61
N TRP A 138 -25.47 -11.77 17.56
CA TRP A 138 -26.21 -13.03 17.37
C TRP A 138 -26.19 -13.52 15.92
N SER A 139 -25.76 -12.67 14.98
CA SER A 139 -25.51 -13.07 13.60
C SER A 139 -24.30 -14.00 13.45
N ALA A 140 -23.44 -14.09 14.49
CA ALA A 140 -22.31 -15.01 14.52
C ALA A 140 -22.81 -16.45 14.71
N THR A 141 -23.01 -17.15 13.60
CA THR A 141 -23.54 -18.52 13.57
C THR A 141 -22.66 -19.44 12.73
N VAL A 142 -22.65 -20.73 13.06
CA VAL A 142 -22.05 -21.80 12.24
C VAL A 142 -23.20 -22.62 11.67
N ASN A 143 -23.33 -22.65 10.34
CA ASN A 143 -24.44 -23.33 9.65
C ASN A 143 -25.83 -22.93 10.20
N GLY A 144 -26.02 -21.65 10.56
CA GLY A 144 -27.26 -21.12 11.12
C GLY A 144 -27.49 -21.40 12.62
N VAL A 145 -26.57 -22.13 13.28
CA VAL A 145 -26.62 -22.39 14.73
C VAL A 145 -25.77 -21.35 15.46
N GLY A 146 -26.38 -20.64 16.42
CA GLY A 146 -25.75 -19.55 17.17
C GLY A 146 -25.63 -19.82 18.67
N ALA A 147 -25.08 -18.83 19.37
CA ALA A 147 -25.15 -18.69 20.81
C ALA A 147 -26.39 -17.89 21.21
N HIS A 148 -26.86 -18.04 22.45
CA HIS A 148 -27.91 -17.20 23.04
C HIS A 148 -27.44 -16.44 24.29
N GLY A 149 -26.15 -16.53 24.61
CA GLY A 149 -25.46 -15.75 25.63
C GLY A 149 -24.01 -15.48 25.21
N GLU A 150 -23.53 -14.28 25.48
CA GLU A 150 -22.13 -13.89 25.29
C GLU A 150 -21.59 -13.31 26.60
N VAL A 151 -20.38 -13.72 26.99
CA VAL A 151 -19.64 -13.11 28.09
C VAL A 151 -18.30 -12.62 27.58
N LEU A 152 -17.91 -11.39 27.90
CA LEU A 152 -16.64 -10.78 27.48
C LEU A 152 -15.85 -10.31 28.69
N ALA A 153 -14.54 -10.49 28.67
CA ALA A 153 -13.63 -9.95 29.68
C ALA A 153 -12.33 -9.47 29.03
N PHE A 154 -11.77 -8.42 29.63
CA PHE A 154 -10.57 -7.76 29.14
C PHE A 154 -9.47 -7.85 30.21
N ASP A 155 -8.51 -8.75 30.00
CA ASP A 155 -7.38 -8.98 30.89
C ASP A 155 -6.05 -8.69 30.21
N TRP A 156 -5.36 -7.67 30.68
CA TRP A 156 -4.09 -7.19 30.14
C TRP A 156 -2.93 -8.16 30.37
N SER A 157 -3.04 -9.01 31.40
CA SER A 157 -2.05 -10.05 31.65
C SER A 157 -2.13 -11.20 30.65
N LYS A 158 -3.14 -11.18 29.78
CA LYS A 158 -3.44 -12.22 28.77
C LYS A 158 -3.59 -13.60 29.41
N ASN A 159 -4.10 -13.62 30.64
CA ASN A 159 -4.31 -14.81 31.43
C ASN A 159 -5.80 -15.12 31.49
N PHE A 160 -6.18 -16.26 30.90
CA PHE A 160 -7.58 -16.63 30.80
C PHE A 160 -8.23 -16.87 32.17
N VAL A 161 -7.51 -17.39 33.16
CA VAL A 161 -8.04 -17.57 34.52
C VAL A 161 -8.33 -16.22 35.18
N ASN A 162 -7.47 -15.21 34.99
CA ASN A 162 -7.72 -13.86 35.49
C ASN A 162 -8.97 -13.27 34.84
N ALA A 163 -9.08 -13.36 33.52
CA ALA A 163 -10.26 -12.91 32.78
C ALA A 163 -11.54 -13.63 33.24
N PHE A 164 -11.49 -14.95 33.41
CA PHE A 164 -12.61 -15.75 33.91
C PHE A 164 -13.04 -15.30 35.31
N ASN A 165 -12.08 -15.00 36.19
CA ASN A 165 -12.38 -14.50 37.53
C ASN A 165 -13.02 -13.11 37.51
N LEU A 166 -12.86 -12.29 36.46
CA LEU A 166 -13.59 -11.02 36.32
C LEU A 166 -15.10 -11.28 36.23
N TRP A 167 -15.53 -12.26 35.40
CA TRP A 167 -16.94 -12.66 35.33
C TRP A 167 -17.48 -13.13 36.68
N MET A 168 -16.63 -13.76 37.49
CA MET A 168 -17.06 -14.40 38.73
C MET A 168 -17.07 -13.45 39.94
N GLN A 169 -16.43 -12.28 39.84
CA GLN A 169 -16.47 -11.25 40.88
C GLN A 169 -17.88 -10.68 41.10
N GLU A 170 -18.75 -10.83 40.12
CA GLU A 170 -20.14 -10.34 40.16
C GLU A 170 -21.06 -11.16 41.10
N LYS A 171 -20.55 -12.24 41.72
CA LYS A 171 -21.31 -13.12 42.61
C LYS A 171 -22.14 -12.37 43.67
N GLU A 172 -21.53 -11.40 44.34
CA GLU A 172 -22.20 -10.71 45.45
C GLU A 172 -23.31 -9.77 44.94
N ASP A 173 -23.17 -9.19 43.75
CA ASP A 173 -24.22 -8.39 43.13
C ASP A 173 -25.36 -9.27 42.62
N TYR A 174 -25.07 -10.48 42.11
CA TYR A 174 -26.10 -11.49 41.86
C TYR A 174 -26.88 -11.86 43.13
N ILE A 175 -26.18 -12.08 44.25
CA ILE A 175 -26.80 -12.42 45.53
C ILE A 175 -27.72 -11.28 46.02
N LYS A 176 -27.31 -10.02 45.87
CA LYS A 176 -28.19 -8.87 46.18
C LYS A 176 -29.42 -8.87 45.28
N HIS A 177 -29.24 -9.10 43.97
CA HIS A 177 -30.33 -9.14 43.00
C HIS A 177 -31.39 -10.20 43.36
N VAL A 178 -30.99 -11.44 43.63
CA VAL A 178 -31.94 -12.52 43.98
C VAL A 178 -32.63 -12.30 45.33
N ASN A 179 -32.11 -11.41 46.17
CA ASN A 179 -32.73 -10.97 47.42
C ASN A 179 -33.56 -9.68 47.27
N GLY A 180 -33.85 -9.25 46.03
CA GLY A 180 -34.77 -8.16 45.72
C GLY A 180 -34.13 -6.79 45.56
N ALA A 181 -32.80 -6.67 45.64
CA ALA A 181 -32.12 -5.42 45.33
C ALA A 181 -32.24 -5.09 43.82
N GLN A 182 -32.39 -3.81 43.52
CA GLN A 182 -32.40 -3.31 42.13
C GLN A 182 -30.96 -3.17 41.66
N ILE A 183 -30.42 -4.23 41.05
CA ILE A 183 -29.08 -4.28 40.44
C ILE A 183 -29.24 -4.40 38.92
N ASN A 184 -28.38 -3.72 38.16
CA ASN A 184 -28.40 -3.83 36.70
C ASN A 184 -27.91 -5.23 36.28
N GLU A 185 -28.53 -5.83 35.28
CA GLU A 185 -28.12 -7.14 34.77
C GLU A 185 -26.66 -7.14 34.27
N ASN A 186 -26.16 -6.01 33.77
CA ASN A 186 -24.76 -5.87 33.38
C ASN A 186 -23.76 -6.05 34.54
N ASP A 187 -24.21 -5.91 35.79
CA ASP A 187 -23.36 -6.03 36.97
C ASP A 187 -23.35 -7.46 37.55
N TYR A 188 -24.20 -8.38 37.04
CA TYR A 188 -24.27 -9.77 37.50
C TYR A 188 -24.47 -10.84 36.43
N GLY A 189 -24.72 -10.43 35.19
CA GLY A 189 -25.14 -11.29 34.10
C GLY A 189 -24.09 -12.30 33.71
N HIS A 190 -22.79 -11.97 33.82
CA HIS A 190 -21.73 -12.93 33.51
C HIS A 190 -21.70 -14.05 34.55
N TYR A 191 -21.74 -13.70 35.85
CA TYR A 191 -21.81 -14.70 36.92
C TYR A 191 -23.01 -15.61 36.73
N MET A 192 -24.21 -15.01 36.61
CA MET A 192 -25.47 -15.76 36.45
C MET A 192 -25.41 -16.72 35.26
N SER A 193 -24.96 -16.26 34.09
CA SER A 193 -24.96 -17.06 32.86
C SER A 193 -24.02 -18.27 32.94
N LEU A 194 -22.89 -18.15 33.63
CA LEU A 194 -21.89 -19.23 33.72
C LEU A 194 -22.28 -20.31 34.73
N ILE A 195 -22.92 -19.92 35.84
CA ILE A 195 -23.39 -20.85 36.85
C ILE A 195 -24.83 -21.32 36.62
N ASP A 196 -25.54 -20.82 35.61
CA ASP A 196 -26.88 -21.29 35.27
C ASP A 196 -26.86 -22.80 34.96
N PRO A 197 -27.62 -23.62 35.70
CA PRO A 197 -27.77 -25.03 35.38
C PRO A 197 -28.30 -25.33 33.96
N GLY A 198 -29.05 -24.40 33.36
CA GLY A 198 -29.55 -24.48 31.98
C GLY A 198 -28.45 -24.27 30.92
N ALA A 199 -27.33 -23.65 31.28
CA ALA A 199 -26.15 -23.48 30.41
C ALA A 199 -25.34 -24.78 30.35
N ASN A 200 -25.88 -25.82 29.72
CA ASN A 200 -25.27 -27.15 29.65
C ASN A 200 -24.28 -27.33 28.49
N ARG A 201 -24.18 -26.34 27.58
CA ARG A 201 -23.26 -26.29 26.44
C ARG A 201 -22.58 -24.94 26.39
N LEU A 202 -21.26 -24.96 26.20
CA LEU A 202 -20.41 -23.78 26.31
C LEU A 202 -19.19 -23.89 25.37
N GLY A 203 -18.68 -22.74 24.93
CA GLY A 203 -17.39 -22.62 24.27
C GLY A 203 -16.70 -21.33 24.68
N PHE A 204 -15.36 -21.35 24.82
CA PHE A 204 -14.58 -20.20 25.24
C PHE A 204 -13.34 -20.03 24.37
N SER A 205 -12.86 -18.79 24.27
CA SER A 205 -11.60 -18.44 23.63
C SER A 205 -10.95 -17.25 24.33
N MET A 206 -9.66 -17.07 24.06
CA MET A 206 -8.97 -15.85 24.40
C MET A 206 -8.01 -15.43 23.28
N ILE A 207 -8.09 -14.16 22.87
CA ILE A 207 -7.17 -13.57 21.90
C ILE A 207 -6.63 -12.26 22.48
N ASN A 208 -5.32 -12.21 22.67
CA ASN A 208 -4.56 -11.02 23.08
C ASN A 208 -5.18 -10.19 24.21
N GLY A 209 -5.67 -10.85 25.27
CA GLY A 209 -6.26 -10.17 26.42
C GLY A 209 -7.80 -10.12 26.42
N VAL A 210 -8.45 -10.44 25.30
CA VAL A 210 -9.90 -10.52 25.20
C VAL A 210 -10.33 -11.97 25.38
N ALA A 211 -10.99 -12.28 26.49
CA ALA A 211 -11.66 -13.54 26.70
C ALA A 211 -13.12 -13.43 26.27
N ALA A 212 -13.59 -14.42 25.52
CA ALA A 212 -14.98 -14.53 25.09
C ALA A 212 -15.54 -15.90 25.45
N GLY A 213 -16.79 -15.93 25.89
CA GLY A 213 -17.57 -17.15 26.10
C GLY A 213 -18.89 -17.08 25.34
N ALA A 214 -19.20 -18.15 24.63
CA ALA A 214 -20.48 -18.36 23.98
C ALA A 214 -21.25 -19.43 24.74
N ILE A 215 -22.48 -19.10 25.14
CA ILE A 215 -23.31 -19.87 26.07
C ILE A 215 -24.70 -20.02 25.47
N TYR A 216 -25.39 -21.10 25.82
CA TYR A 216 -26.73 -21.44 25.36
C TYR A 216 -26.80 -21.65 23.83
N GLY A 217 -27.32 -22.80 23.39
CA GLY A 217 -27.35 -23.17 21.97
C GLY A 217 -26.27 -24.19 21.61
N GLY A 218 -25.61 -24.00 20.47
CA GLY A 218 -24.62 -24.96 19.96
C GLY A 218 -25.24 -26.19 19.28
N SER A 219 -24.43 -26.89 18.49
CA SER A 219 -24.88 -28.02 17.66
C SER A 219 -24.86 -29.36 18.41
N GLY A 220 -24.11 -29.46 19.50
CA GLY A 220 -23.88 -30.68 20.27
C GLY A 220 -22.64 -31.46 19.86
N ASP A 221 -21.86 -30.98 18.90
CA ASP A 221 -20.52 -31.52 18.63
C ASP A 221 -19.58 -31.12 19.76
N THR A 222 -19.08 -32.11 20.50
CA THR A 222 -18.21 -31.90 21.66
C THR A 222 -16.72 -31.84 21.34
N THR A 223 -16.34 -31.93 20.06
CA THR A 223 -14.94 -31.99 19.63
C THR A 223 -14.29 -30.61 19.74
N PRO A 224 -13.24 -30.40 20.56
CA PRO A 224 -12.56 -29.11 20.60
C PRO A 224 -11.73 -28.89 19.33
N LEU A 225 -11.56 -27.62 18.92
CA LEU A 225 -10.80 -27.27 17.71
C LEU A 225 -9.28 -27.48 17.84
N ASN A 226 -8.75 -27.44 19.07
CA ASN A 226 -7.33 -27.62 19.36
C ASN A 226 -6.37 -26.68 18.59
N LEU A 227 -6.79 -25.45 18.29
CA LEU A 227 -5.96 -24.47 17.61
C LEU A 227 -4.89 -23.89 18.54
N ASN A 228 -3.63 -24.08 18.18
CA ASN A 228 -2.47 -23.60 18.94
C ASN A 228 -1.42 -23.06 17.98
N GLY A 229 -1.20 -21.75 18.00
CA GLY A 229 -0.31 -21.07 17.07
C GLY A 229 -0.88 -19.75 16.58
N THR A 230 -0.23 -19.18 15.56
CA THR A 230 -0.69 -17.96 14.89
C THR A 230 -1.44 -18.33 13.62
N TYR A 231 -2.65 -17.79 13.47
CA TYR A 231 -3.50 -18.04 12.32
C TYR A 231 -3.94 -16.74 11.68
N MET A 232 -4.06 -16.76 10.35
CA MET A 232 -4.74 -15.73 9.59
C MET A 232 -6.22 -16.07 9.56
N MET A 233 -7.05 -15.21 10.14
CA MET A 233 -8.49 -15.41 10.27
C MET A 233 -9.26 -14.27 9.62
N PRO A 234 -10.39 -14.58 8.94
CA PRO A 234 -11.20 -13.57 8.29
C PRO A 234 -12.10 -12.83 9.29
N LEU A 235 -12.38 -11.57 9.00
CA LEU A 235 -13.38 -10.75 9.69
C LEU A 235 -14.04 -9.79 8.70
N ALA A 236 -15.29 -9.43 8.97
CA ALA A 236 -15.94 -8.34 8.27
C ALA A 236 -15.45 -6.98 8.81
N VAL A 237 -15.39 -5.99 7.94
CA VAL A 237 -15.03 -4.61 8.21
C VAL A 237 -16.14 -3.73 7.68
N SER A 238 -16.75 -2.92 8.57
CA SER A 238 -17.82 -2.00 8.18
C SER A 238 -17.37 -1.03 7.07
N ASP A 239 -18.31 -0.56 6.26
CA ASP A 239 -18.04 0.42 5.20
C ASP A 239 -17.54 1.75 5.77
N LYS A 240 -17.90 2.09 7.00
CA LYS A 240 -17.33 3.25 7.69
C LYS A 240 -15.85 3.07 7.97
N VAL A 241 -15.44 1.88 8.40
CA VAL A 241 -14.04 1.62 8.78
C VAL A 241 -13.21 1.34 7.52
N ALA A 242 -13.71 0.57 6.57
CA ALA A 242 -13.00 0.32 5.32
C ALA A 242 -12.80 1.60 4.47
N SER A 243 -13.53 2.70 4.71
CA SER A 243 -13.28 3.96 3.99
C SER A 243 -11.96 4.62 4.41
N THR A 244 -11.38 4.21 5.54
CA THR A 244 -10.10 4.73 6.05
C THR A 244 -8.91 3.88 5.58
N ALA A 245 -9.15 2.87 4.74
CA ALA A 245 -8.11 1.96 4.29
C ALA A 245 -6.99 2.69 3.55
N GLN A 246 -5.77 2.20 3.73
CA GLN A 246 -4.56 2.78 3.13
C GLN A 246 -3.78 1.73 2.37
N PHE A 247 -3.22 2.15 1.24
CA PHE A 247 -2.31 1.31 0.48
C PHE A 247 -0.98 1.17 1.23
N GLU A 248 -0.52 -0.06 1.36
CA GLU A 248 0.78 -0.41 1.90
C GLU A 248 1.69 -0.94 0.79
N GLY A 249 2.99 -0.68 0.90
CA GLY A 249 3.98 -1.24 -0.02
C GLY A 249 4.03 -0.61 -1.41
N LEU A 250 3.23 0.43 -1.68
CA LEU A 250 3.36 1.20 -2.93
C LEU A 250 4.70 1.94 -2.96
N PRO A 251 5.51 1.76 -4.01
CA PRO A 251 6.81 2.39 -4.09
C PRO A 251 6.69 3.87 -4.46
N GLY A 252 7.44 4.75 -3.77
CA GLY A 252 7.53 6.17 -4.14
C GLY A 252 8.26 6.41 -5.48
N HIS A 253 9.06 5.44 -5.93
CA HIS A 253 9.68 5.39 -7.26
C HIS A 253 9.47 4.00 -7.86
N PHE A 254 8.83 3.93 -9.03
CA PHE A 254 8.54 2.67 -9.67
C PHE A 254 9.13 2.62 -11.08
N ALA A 255 10.33 2.09 -11.23
CA ALA A 255 10.95 1.94 -12.54
C ALA A 255 10.58 0.62 -13.22
N VAL A 256 10.60 0.62 -14.56
CA VAL A 256 10.42 -0.59 -15.38
C VAL A 256 11.29 -1.74 -14.86
N GLY A 257 10.68 -2.92 -14.75
CA GLY A 257 11.31 -4.15 -14.24
C GLY A 257 11.19 -4.34 -12.73
N LYS A 258 10.77 -3.33 -11.97
CA LYS A 258 10.54 -3.48 -10.52
C LYS A 258 9.21 -4.19 -10.24
N VAL A 259 9.19 -4.93 -9.14
CA VAL A 259 8.00 -5.56 -8.56
C VAL A 259 7.83 -5.00 -7.14
N ALA A 260 6.61 -4.66 -6.78
CA ALA A 260 6.24 -4.23 -5.44
C ALA A 260 5.18 -5.18 -4.87
N THR A 261 5.41 -5.68 -3.66
CA THR A 261 4.35 -6.31 -2.88
C THR A 261 3.49 -5.21 -2.26
N THR A 262 2.21 -5.18 -2.62
CA THR A 262 1.28 -4.14 -2.21
C THR A 262 0.07 -4.75 -1.56
N SER A 263 -0.48 -4.10 -0.53
CA SER A 263 -1.70 -4.53 0.13
C SER A 263 -2.54 -3.33 0.52
N LEU A 264 -3.75 -3.59 1.00
CA LEU A 264 -4.63 -2.56 1.53
C LEU A 264 -4.91 -2.89 3.01
N SER A 265 -4.60 -1.98 3.92
CA SER A 265 -4.80 -2.18 5.36
C SER A 265 -5.80 -1.19 5.93
N VAL A 266 -6.43 -1.57 7.04
CA VAL A 266 -7.28 -0.68 7.82
C VAL A 266 -6.69 -0.51 9.20
N SER A 267 -6.53 0.73 9.63
CA SER A 267 -5.95 1.02 10.93
C SER A 267 -6.84 0.46 12.04
N ARG A 268 -6.26 -0.31 12.98
CA ARG A 268 -6.95 -0.88 14.14
C ARG A 268 -7.66 0.18 15.02
N TYR A 269 -7.18 1.42 14.98
CA TYR A 269 -7.79 2.56 15.70
C TYR A 269 -9.14 3.00 15.11
N SER A 270 -9.51 2.52 13.93
CA SER A 270 -10.71 2.97 13.21
C SER A 270 -12.02 2.52 13.88
N TRP A 271 -12.00 1.45 14.67
CA TRP A 271 -13.14 1.00 15.46
C TRP A 271 -13.18 1.67 16.82
N ASN A 272 -12.05 1.66 17.53
CA ASN A 272 -11.94 2.13 18.91
C ASN A 272 -10.50 2.61 19.18
N GLY A 273 -10.34 3.76 19.83
CA GLY A 273 -9.02 4.27 20.21
C GLY A 273 -8.24 3.35 21.14
N ASN A 274 -8.95 2.56 21.96
CA ASN A 274 -8.37 1.58 22.88
C ASN A 274 -8.02 0.24 22.22
N ALA A 275 -8.33 0.05 20.93
CA ALA A 275 -8.00 -1.19 20.20
C ALA A 275 -6.50 -1.51 20.27
N THR A 276 -5.62 -0.52 20.40
CA THR A 276 -4.16 -0.72 20.48
C THR A 276 -3.69 -1.65 21.61
N TYR A 277 -4.52 -1.85 22.63
CA TYR A 277 -4.20 -2.69 23.77
C TYR A 277 -4.49 -4.17 23.53
N PHE A 278 -5.42 -4.47 22.61
CA PHE A 278 -5.95 -5.81 22.38
C PHE A 278 -5.81 -6.27 20.92
N ALA A 279 -5.78 -5.38 19.93
CA ALA A 279 -5.47 -5.72 18.54
C ALA A 279 -3.96 -5.65 18.30
N SER A 280 -3.34 -6.75 17.91
CA SER A 280 -1.90 -6.84 17.67
C SER A 280 -1.48 -6.27 16.31
N VAL A 281 -2.35 -6.33 15.30
CA VAL A 281 -2.07 -5.93 13.91
C VAL A 281 -3.26 -5.20 13.27
N ASP A 282 -2.95 -4.38 12.27
CA ASP A 282 -3.95 -3.78 11.38
C ASP A 282 -4.50 -4.86 10.43
N PRO A 283 -5.83 -5.02 10.29
CA PRO A 283 -6.42 -5.95 9.33
C PRO A 283 -6.06 -5.59 7.89
N LEU A 284 -5.84 -6.61 7.06
CA LEU A 284 -5.55 -6.48 5.65
C LEU A 284 -6.79 -6.82 4.83
N ILE A 285 -7.28 -5.85 4.06
CA ILE A 285 -8.45 -6.05 3.21
C ILE A 285 -8.13 -7.09 2.13
N MET A 286 -9.05 -8.04 1.99
CA MET A 286 -9.03 -9.00 0.89
C MET A 286 -9.45 -8.32 -0.40
N GLY A 287 -8.79 -8.65 -1.50
CA GLY A 287 -9.19 -8.17 -2.81
C GLY A 287 -8.17 -8.45 -3.90
N GLU A 288 -8.46 -7.96 -5.09
CA GLU A 288 -7.64 -8.15 -6.28
C GLU A 288 -7.24 -6.82 -6.89
N TRP A 289 -6.02 -6.77 -7.42
CA TRP A 289 -5.55 -5.64 -8.20
C TRP A 289 -5.99 -5.75 -9.66
N GLN A 290 -6.55 -4.66 -10.16
CA GLN A 290 -6.89 -4.44 -11.56
C GLN A 290 -6.08 -3.24 -12.10
N THR A 291 -5.69 -3.32 -13.36
CA THR A 291 -4.89 -2.28 -14.04
C THR A 291 -5.65 -1.72 -15.24
N GLY A 292 -5.65 -0.40 -15.40
CA GLY A 292 -6.17 0.26 -16.59
C GLY A 292 -5.29 0.09 -17.83
N ASN A 293 -4.03 -0.35 -17.66
CA ASN A 293 -3.08 -0.54 -18.75
C ASN A 293 -1.98 -1.55 -18.36
N ALA A 294 -2.17 -2.80 -18.80
CA ALA A 294 -1.24 -3.90 -18.56
C ALA A 294 0.16 -3.69 -19.18
N ASN A 295 0.30 -2.78 -20.17
CA ASN A 295 1.60 -2.43 -20.73
C ASN A 295 2.43 -1.52 -19.81
N VAL A 296 1.79 -0.88 -18.83
CA VAL A 296 2.46 -0.02 -17.83
C VAL A 296 2.65 -0.80 -16.53
N ILE A 297 1.56 -1.34 -15.98
CA ILE A 297 1.59 -2.14 -14.74
C ILE A 297 0.81 -3.42 -14.95
N ALA A 298 1.43 -4.55 -14.63
CA ALA A 298 0.77 -5.84 -14.50
C ALA A 298 0.51 -6.15 -13.01
N ALA A 299 -0.66 -6.70 -12.72
CA ALA A 299 -1.05 -7.17 -11.40
C ALA A 299 -0.99 -8.71 -11.35
N ASP A 300 -0.50 -9.25 -10.24
CA ASP A 300 -0.46 -10.69 -9.96
C ASP A 300 -0.65 -10.89 -8.45
N GLY A 301 -1.85 -11.29 -8.03
CA GLY A 301 -2.23 -11.32 -6.61
C GLY A 301 -1.96 -9.99 -5.91
N TYR A 302 -1.18 -10.02 -4.83
CA TYR A 302 -0.72 -8.84 -4.07
C TYR A 302 0.60 -8.24 -4.58
N GLN A 303 0.96 -8.49 -5.84
CA GLN A 303 2.13 -7.91 -6.48
C GLN A 303 1.75 -7.03 -7.67
N LEU A 304 2.36 -5.85 -7.75
CA LEU A 304 2.34 -5.00 -8.93
C LEU A 304 3.72 -5.02 -9.57
N LYS A 305 3.78 -5.25 -10.88
CA LYS A 305 5.02 -5.23 -11.69
C LYS A 305 4.99 -4.05 -12.65
N ALA A 306 6.05 -3.25 -12.64
CA ALA A 306 6.31 -2.20 -13.61
C ALA A 306 6.75 -2.81 -14.94
N VAL A 307 5.87 -2.80 -15.94
CA VAL A 307 6.09 -3.44 -17.26
C VAL A 307 6.70 -2.46 -18.25
N GLY A 308 6.16 -1.25 -18.33
CA GLY A 308 6.56 -0.23 -19.30
C GLY A 308 6.33 1.17 -18.74
N PRO A 309 7.01 2.18 -19.29
CA PRO A 309 6.88 3.54 -18.80
C PRO A 309 5.48 4.11 -19.09
N GLY A 310 5.03 5.01 -18.24
CA GLY A 310 3.74 5.70 -18.38
C GLY A 310 2.97 5.75 -17.07
N THR A 311 1.79 6.34 -17.11
CA THR A 311 0.89 6.42 -15.95
C THR A 311 -0.36 5.60 -16.23
N THR A 312 -0.81 4.82 -15.25
CA THR A 312 -2.07 4.08 -15.33
C THR A 312 -2.83 4.14 -14.02
N ASN A 313 -4.15 4.03 -14.11
CA ASN A 313 -5.00 3.83 -12.94
C ASN A 313 -4.89 2.37 -12.50
N VAL A 314 -4.67 2.16 -11.20
CA VAL A 314 -4.76 0.85 -10.55
C VAL A 314 -5.95 0.87 -9.60
N VAL A 315 -6.68 -0.24 -9.54
CA VAL A 315 -7.86 -0.42 -8.72
C VAL A 315 -7.65 -1.65 -7.86
N PHE A 316 -7.87 -1.53 -6.55
CA PHE A 316 -7.98 -2.66 -5.64
C PHE A 316 -9.46 -2.92 -5.40
N ASP A 317 -9.97 -4.07 -5.84
CA ASP A 317 -11.38 -4.47 -5.74
C ASP A 317 -11.53 -5.50 -4.63
N SER A 318 -12.34 -5.23 -3.61
CA SER A 318 -12.56 -6.19 -2.52
C SER A 318 -13.46 -7.37 -2.91
N GLY A 319 -14.10 -7.34 -4.07
CA GLY A 319 -15.13 -8.31 -4.45
C GLY A 319 -16.45 -8.14 -3.68
N THR A 320 -16.48 -7.28 -2.66
CA THR A 320 -17.68 -6.96 -1.87
C THR A 320 -18.39 -5.70 -2.37
N GLY A 321 -18.13 -5.28 -3.62
CA GLY A 321 -18.71 -4.06 -4.19
C GLY A 321 -18.05 -2.75 -3.75
N ARG A 322 -16.88 -2.83 -3.11
CA ARG A 322 -16.05 -1.67 -2.76
C ARG A 322 -14.69 -1.75 -3.42
N ASN A 323 -14.22 -0.62 -3.91
CA ASN A 323 -12.90 -0.52 -4.52
C ASN A 323 -12.17 0.74 -4.07
N TRP A 324 -10.85 0.70 -4.24
CA TRP A 324 -9.93 1.82 -4.01
C TRP A 324 -9.08 1.99 -5.25
N SER A 325 -8.95 3.22 -5.73
CA SER A 325 -8.19 3.49 -6.95
C SER A 325 -7.13 4.55 -6.74
N GLY A 326 -6.06 4.46 -7.50
CA GLY A 326 -5.01 5.49 -7.56
C GLY A 326 -4.27 5.43 -8.88
N THR A 327 -3.58 6.52 -9.22
CA THR A 327 -2.68 6.54 -10.39
C THR A 327 -1.28 6.14 -9.97
N LEU A 328 -0.66 5.22 -10.70
CA LEU A 328 0.74 4.87 -10.52
C LEU A 328 1.51 5.18 -11.81
N THR A 329 2.65 5.87 -11.64
CA THR A 329 3.55 6.24 -12.74
C THR A 329 4.77 5.33 -12.72
N VAL A 330 5.02 4.70 -13.86
CA VAL A 330 6.21 3.89 -14.11
C VAL A 330 7.25 4.70 -14.86
N TYR A 331 8.44 4.80 -14.26
CA TYR A 331 9.60 5.50 -14.79
C TYR A 331 10.41 4.60 -15.70
N ARG A 332 10.90 5.13 -16.83
CA ARG A 332 11.86 4.37 -17.67
C ARG A 332 13.19 4.16 -16.96
N PHE A 333 13.65 5.18 -16.22
CA PHE A 333 14.99 5.20 -15.65
C PHE A 333 14.98 4.89 -14.14
N THR A 334 15.91 4.05 -13.70
CA THR A 334 16.01 3.59 -12.31
C THR A 334 16.48 4.66 -11.33
N ASP A 335 17.06 5.75 -11.82
CA ASP A 335 17.64 6.86 -11.06
C ASP A 335 16.87 8.18 -11.27
N VAL A 336 15.65 8.12 -11.80
CA VAL A 336 14.75 9.28 -12.00
C VAL A 336 13.48 9.07 -11.21
N ASN A 337 13.14 10.01 -10.32
CA ASN A 337 11.93 10.01 -9.51
C ASN A 337 11.39 11.46 -9.35
N THR A 338 10.28 11.63 -8.63
CA THR A 338 9.62 12.93 -8.43
C THR A 338 10.49 14.01 -7.77
N SER A 339 11.59 13.63 -7.11
CA SER A 339 12.56 14.57 -6.52
C SER A 339 13.74 14.87 -7.44
N THR A 340 13.87 14.17 -8.57
CA THR A 340 14.91 14.43 -9.56
C THR A 340 14.65 15.78 -10.24
N PRO A 341 15.63 16.71 -10.27
CA PRO A 341 15.49 17.95 -11.01
C PRO A 341 15.18 17.68 -12.49
N HIS A 342 14.23 18.41 -13.04
CA HIS A 342 13.81 18.25 -14.44
C HIS A 342 13.20 16.87 -14.77
N GLU A 343 12.63 16.17 -13.79
CA GLU A 343 12.01 14.85 -14.00
C GLU A 343 11.03 14.82 -15.20
N GLY A 344 10.11 15.79 -15.29
CA GLY A 344 9.16 15.87 -16.40
C GLY A 344 9.85 16.06 -17.76
N ASP A 345 10.93 16.85 -17.81
CA ASP A 345 11.72 17.05 -19.04
C ASP A 345 12.50 15.78 -19.42
N ILE A 346 13.02 15.04 -18.44
CA ILE A 346 13.73 13.77 -18.64
C ILE A 346 12.78 12.70 -19.19
N ASN A 347 11.57 12.61 -18.62
CA ASN A 347 10.54 11.70 -19.10
C ASN A 347 10.12 12.05 -20.53
N TRP A 348 9.87 13.33 -20.83
CA TRP A 348 9.57 13.77 -22.19
C TRP A 348 10.70 13.44 -23.18
N LEU A 349 11.97 13.65 -22.79
CA LEU A 349 13.13 13.37 -23.63
C LEU A 349 13.20 11.87 -24.00
N SER A 350 12.79 11.03 -23.05
CA SER A 350 12.72 9.58 -23.16
C SER A 350 11.59 9.14 -24.08
N ASP A 351 10.38 9.66 -23.86
CA ASP A 351 9.18 9.34 -24.65
C ASP A 351 9.29 9.83 -26.09
N SER A 352 10.02 10.93 -26.29
CA SER A 352 10.37 11.45 -27.61
C SER A 352 11.47 10.65 -28.33
N GLY A 353 12.04 9.63 -27.69
CA GLY A 353 13.13 8.81 -28.24
C GLY A 353 14.47 9.55 -28.40
N ILE A 354 14.63 10.70 -27.76
CA ILE A 354 15.84 11.54 -27.86
C ILE A 354 16.94 10.98 -26.97
N THR A 355 16.61 10.52 -25.76
CA THR A 355 17.54 9.79 -24.88
C THR A 355 17.21 8.31 -24.81
N LYS A 356 18.26 7.49 -24.61
CA LYS A 356 18.15 6.04 -24.38
C LYS A 356 18.63 5.62 -22.98
N GLY A 357 19.24 6.54 -22.22
CA GLY A 357 19.92 6.22 -20.97
C GLY A 357 21.10 5.26 -21.14
N TYR A 358 21.48 4.60 -20.05
CA TYR A 358 22.54 3.60 -19.95
C TYR A 358 21.99 2.31 -19.37
N ASN A 359 22.30 1.18 -20.01
CA ASN A 359 21.87 -0.13 -19.50
C ASN A 359 22.60 -0.47 -18.19
N ASN A 360 21.86 -1.06 -17.27
CA ASN A 360 22.37 -1.74 -16.09
C ASN A 360 22.59 -3.23 -16.43
N SER A 361 23.34 -3.94 -15.59
CA SER A 361 23.61 -5.37 -15.78
C SER A 361 22.38 -6.26 -15.61
N ASP A 362 21.35 -5.77 -14.90
CA ASP A 362 20.09 -6.47 -14.62
C ASP A 362 19.02 -6.24 -15.71
N GLY A 363 19.37 -5.60 -16.82
CA GLY A 363 18.45 -5.29 -17.92
C GLY A 363 17.61 -4.03 -17.72
N THR A 364 17.70 -3.36 -16.57
CA THR A 364 17.09 -2.04 -16.36
C THR A 364 17.96 -0.92 -16.97
N VAL A 365 17.46 0.32 -16.97
CA VAL A 365 18.15 1.47 -17.58
C VAL A 365 18.21 2.63 -16.58
N ARG A 366 19.33 3.36 -16.56
CA ARG A 366 19.52 4.60 -15.78
C ARG A 366 19.76 5.81 -16.69
N TYR A 367 19.48 7.02 -16.22
CA TYR A 367 19.61 8.26 -16.97
C TYR A 367 20.95 8.98 -16.75
N GLU A 368 21.49 8.92 -15.54
CA GLU A 368 22.66 9.64 -15.04
C GLU A 368 22.53 11.18 -15.15
N GLY A 369 21.51 11.76 -14.52
CA GLY A 369 21.16 13.19 -14.68
C GLY A 369 22.27 14.20 -14.42
N MET A 370 23.17 13.92 -13.47
CA MET A 370 24.29 14.80 -13.10
C MET A 370 25.56 14.58 -13.93
N THR A 371 25.60 13.59 -14.82
CA THR A 371 26.75 13.37 -15.70
C THR A 371 26.83 14.51 -16.72
N ARG A 372 28.06 14.99 -16.97
CA ARG A 372 28.32 16.04 -17.97
C ARG A 372 28.03 15.51 -19.36
N VAL A 373 27.44 16.34 -20.21
CA VAL A 373 27.15 15.96 -21.60
C VAL A 373 28.41 16.08 -22.45
N TYR A 374 28.86 14.97 -23.03
CA TYR A 374 29.89 14.99 -24.07
C TYR A 374 29.32 15.52 -25.38
N ARG A 375 30.15 16.20 -26.16
CA ARG A 375 29.69 16.87 -27.39
C ARG A 375 29.19 15.91 -28.46
N GLN A 376 29.71 14.69 -28.49
CA GLN A 376 29.17 13.62 -29.34
C GLN A 376 27.76 13.16 -28.90
N ASP A 377 27.46 13.16 -27.59
CA ASP A 377 26.13 12.77 -27.09
C ASP A 377 25.13 13.90 -27.32
N MET A 378 25.55 15.16 -27.11
CA MET A 378 24.80 16.35 -27.51
C MET A 378 24.43 16.28 -28.99
N ALA A 379 25.36 15.85 -29.84
CA ALA A 379 25.11 15.77 -31.27
C ALA A 379 23.95 14.82 -31.61
N ALA A 380 23.95 13.64 -30.99
CA ALA A 380 22.87 12.68 -31.13
C ALA A 380 21.53 13.22 -30.62
N PHE A 381 21.53 13.95 -29.50
CA PHE A 381 20.30 14.55 -28.97
C PHE A 381 19.72 15.61 -29.90
N LEU A 382 20.55 16.53 -30.40
CA LEU A 382 20.10 17.58 -31.32
C LEU A 382 19.57 17.01 -32.64
N ARG A 383 20.25 16.01 -33.22
CA ARG A 383 19.76 15.38 -34.45
C ARG A 383 18.45 14.62 -34.21
N ARG A 384 18.30 13.91 -33.09
CA ARG A 384 17.03 13.23 -32.77
C ARG A 384 15.87 14.20 -32.58
N LEU A 385 16.12 15.34 -31.92
CA LEU A 385 15.13 16.41 -31.83
C LEU A 385 14.78 16.98 -33.22
N ALA A 386 15.78 17.21 -34.07
CA ALA A 386 15.58 17.65 -35.44
C ALA A 386 14.74 16.67 -36.27
N VAL A 387 15.00 15.36 -36.13
CA VAL A 387 14.19 14.30 -36.76
C VAL A 387 12.74 14.35 -36.26
N LYS A 388 12.53 14.44 -34.94
CA LYS A 388 11.18 14.54 -34.35
C LYS A 388 10.39 15.74 -34.88
N ARG A 389 11.06 16.88 -35.09
CA ARG A 389 10.44 18.13 -35.56
C ARG A 389 10.52 18.34 -37.07
N ASN A 390 10.99 17.33 -37.82
CA ASN A 390 11.16 17.40 -39.28
C ASN A 390 11.97 18.63 -39.73
N ILE A 391 13.06 18.93 -39.01
CA ILE A 391 13.94 20.07 -39.29
C ILE A 391 14.97 19.66 -40.35
N SER A 392 15.00 20.39 -41.46
CA SER A 392 15.91 20.15 -42.59
C SER A 392 15.82 18.70 -43.10
N ASP A 393 16.95 18.13 -43.51
CA ASP A 393 17.12 16.76 -44.00
C ASP A 393 17.54 15.77 -42.89
N ALA A 394 17.39 16.10 -41.61
CA ALA A 394 17.94 15.33 -40.47
C ALA A 394 17.64 13.82 -40.51
N ALA A 395 16.41 13.46 -40.91
CA ALA A 395 15.93 12.10 -40.95
C ALA A 395 16.51 11.27 -42.10
N THR A 396 16.76 11.91 -43.25
CA THR A 396 17.15 11.25 -44.49
C THR A 396 18.61 11.44 -44.85
N TRP A 397 19.30 12.41 -44.24
CA TRP A 397 20.67 12.75 -44.57
C TRP A 397 21.66 11.63 -44.22
N LYS A 398 22.62 11.41 -45.12
CA LYS A 398 23.71 10.45 -44.99
C LYS A 398 25.04 11.11 -45.41
N PRO A 399 26.15 10.84 -44.70
CA PRO A 399 27.43 11.47 -45.00
C PRO A 399 28.02 10.95 -46.33
N SER A 400 28.39 11.89 -47.20
CA SER A 400 29.23 11.66 -48.37
C SER A 400 30.70 11.42 -47.97
N ALA A 401 31.54 11.03 -48.93
CA ALA A 401 32.98 10.90 -48.70
C ALA A 401 33.64 12.23 -48.26
N ALA A 402 33.12 13.38 -48.71
CA ALA A 402 33.62 14.68 -48.30
C ALA A 402 33.28 14.99 -46.83
N ASP A 403 32.10 14.60 -46.37
CA ASP A 403 31.65 14.84 -44.99
C ASP A 403 32.56 14.15 -43.97
N TRP A 404 33.02 12.93 -44.29
CA TRP A 404 33.98 12.22 -43.45
C TRP A 404 35.34 12.92 -43.31
N ASN A 405 35.64 13.92 -44.13
CA ASN A 405 36.88 14.71 -44.06
C ASN A 405 36.69 16.09 -43.40
N VAL A 406 35.48 16.43 -42.93
CA VAL A 406 35.18 17.74 -42.31
C VAL A 406 35.90 17.91 -40.96
N PHE A 407 35.96 16.85 -40.15
CA PHE A 407 36.64 16.85 -38.86
C PHE A 407 37.70 15.76 -38.80
N LYS A 408 38.94 16.13 -38.45
CA LYS A 408 40.09 15.22 -38.40
C LYS A 408 39.99 14.15 -37.32
N ASP A 409 39.28 14.44 -36.25
CA ASP A 409 39.12 13.57 -35.08
C ASP A 409 37.84 12.72 -35.13
N ILE A 410 37.12 12.73 -36.25
CA ILE A 410 35.90 11.95 -36.47
C ILE A 410 36.16 10.90 -37.55
N ASN A 411 35.89 9.64 -37.22
CA ASN A 411 35.92 8.53 -38.17
C ASN A 411 34.73 7.60 -37.94
N ARG A 412 34.62 6.55 -38.75
CA ARG A 412 33.48 5.62 -38.72
C ARG A 412 33.29 4.88 -37.38
N ASN A 413 34.33 4.80 -36.56
CA ASN A 413 34.29 4.17 -35.23
C ASN A 413 34.02 5.19 -34.11
N THR A 414 33.94 6.49 -34.41
CA THR A 414 33.61 7.50 -33.42
C THR A 414 32.14 7.36 -33.01
N PRO A 415 31.81 7.32 -31.71
CA PRO A 415 30.43 7.30 -31.26
C PRO A 415 29.66 8.51 -31.83
N HIS A 416 28.45 8.26 -32.33
CA HIS A 416 27.59 9.31 -32.91
C HIS A 416 28.20 10.05 -34.11
N ALA A 417 29.14 9.43 -34.86
CA ALA A 417 29.81 10.08 -35.98
C ALA A 417 28.86 10.69 -37.01
N GLU A 418 27.83 9.97 -37.46
CA GLU A 418 26.87 10.52 -38.43
C GLU A 418 26.07 11.70 -37.87
N ASP A 419 25.79 11.70 -36.56
CA ASP A 419 25.06 12.79 -35.89
C ASP A 419 25.94 14.05 -35.82
N ILE A 420 27.24 13.86 -35.54
CA ILE A 420 28.26 14.92 -35.54
C ILE A 420 28.41 15.53 -36.94
N LEU A 421 28.51 14.69 -37.98
CA LEU A 421 28.68 15.16 -39.35
C LEU A 421 27.42 15.87 -39.86
N TRP A 422 26.22 15.41 -39.48
CA TRP A 422 24.99 16.11 -39.83
C TRP A 422 24.94 17.53 -39.22
N LEU A 423 25.41 17.72 -37.98
CA LEU A 423 25.48 19.06 -37.39
C LEU A 423 26.43 20.00 -38.15
N ALA A 424 27.50 19.46 -38.73
CA ALA A 424 28.39 20.24 -39.58
C ALA A 424 27.74 20.60 -40.91
N HIS A 425 27.10 19.62 -41.57
CA HIS A 425 26.33 19.82 -42.80
C HIS A 425 25.22 20.87 -42.62
N ALA A 426 24.47 20.77 -41.53
CA ALA A 426 23.40 21.70 -41.18
C ALA A 426 23.90 23.06 -40.66
N GLY A 427 25.22 23.25 -40.50
CA GLY A 427 25.79 24.50 -39.99
C GLY A 427 25.58 24.76 -38.50
N ILE A 428 25.10 23.77 -37.73
CA ILE A 428 24.93 23.87 -36.28
C ILE A 428 26.30 23.87 -35.59
N SER A 429 27.23 23.00 -36.01
CA SER A 429 28.59 22.95 -35.48
C SER A 429 29.66 23.27 -36.51
N THR A 430 30.57 24.18 -36.16
CA THR A 430 31.67 24.62 -37.04
C THR A 430 33.03 24.02 -36.68
N GLY A 431 33.14 23.36 -35.52
CA GLY A 431 34.40 22.83 -34.96
C GLY A 431 35.44 23.91 -34.59
N TRP A 432 36.61 23.44 -34.17
CA TRP A 432 37.79 24.26 -33.89
C TRP A 432 38.75 24.18 -35.06
N ASN A 433 39.19 25.34 -35.57
CA ASN A 433 40.30 25.37 -36.50
C ASN A 433 41.58 24.95 -35.77
N VAL A 434 42.28 23.97 -36.32
CA VAL A 434 43.59 23.50 -35.86
C VAL A 434 44.54 23.43 -37.04
N ALA A 435 45.82 23.19 -36.78
CA ALA A 435 46.79 22.98 -37.85
C ALA A 435 46.34 21.82 -38.76
N GLY A 436 46.15 22.12 -40.05
CA GLY A 436 45.80 21.14 -41.07
C GLY A 436 44.34 20.63 -41.03
N GLY A 437 43.38 21.40 -40.48
CA GLY A 437 41.95 21.12 -40.63
C GLY A 437 41.11 21.57 -39.42
N LYS A 438 39.96 20.92 -39.21
CA LYS A 438 39.08 21.20 -38.08
C LYS A 438 38.95 19.98 -37.17
N GLU A 439 38.71 20.21 -35.88
CA GLU A 439 38.37 19.19 -34.89
C GLU A 439 36.96 19.42 -34.35
N PHE A 440 36.21 18.35 -34.11
CA PHE A 440 34.94 18.41 -33.39
C PHE A 440 35.13 18.31 -31.89
N ARG A 441 36.08 17.52 -31.38
CA ARG A 441 36.35 17.22 -29.96
C ARG A 441 35.20 16.52 -29.25
N GLY A 442 34.78 15.37 -29.78
CA GLY A 442 33.57 14.64 -29.34
C GLY A 442 33.56 14.23 -27.86
N ARG A 443 34.73 13.90 -27.28
CA ARG A 443 34.90 13.54 -25.87
C ARG A 443 35.08 14.73 -24.92
N SER A 444 35.06 15.97 -25.43
CA SER A 444 35.01 17.15 -24.58
C SER A 444 33.59 17.38 -24.11
N THR A 445 33.44 17.86 -22.87
CA THR A 445 32.14 18.26 -22.34
C THR A 445 31.70 19.58 -22.96
N VAL A 446 30.39 19.77 -23.09
CA VAL A 446 29.81 21.01 -23.64
C VAL A 446 29.57 22.03 -22.53
N VAL A 447 30.07 23.25 -22.72
CA VAL A 447 29.78 24.37 -21.80
C VAL A 447 28.50 25.11 -22.21
N ARG A 448 27.86 25.81 -21.27
CA ARG A 448 26.53 26.41 -21.48
C ARG A 448 26.49 27.44 -22.61
N GLN A 449 27.52 28.25 -22.79
CA GLN A 449 27.53 29.27 -23.84
C GLN A 449 27.63 28.65 -25.25
N ASP A 450 28.41 27.58 -25.41
CA ASP A 450 28.47 26.83 -26.66
C ASP A 450 27.12 26.16 -26.95
N MET A 451 26.46 25.63 -25.90
CA MET A 451 25.12 25.07 -26.01
C MET A 451 24.10 26.11 -26.53
N ALA A 452 24.16 27.35 -26.05
CA ALA A 452 23.26 28.41 -26.51
C ALA A 452 23.37 28.62 -28.02
N ALA A 453 24.59 28.63 -28.56
CA ALA A 453 24.83 28.74 -29.99
C ALA A 453 24.27 27.54 -30.78
N PHE A 454 24.49 26.31 -30.29
CA PHE A 454 23.96 25.11 -30.95
C PHE A 454 22.42 25.11 -30.98
N LEU A 455 21.77 25.43 -29.85
CA LEU A 455 20.32 25.44 -29.75
C LEU A 455 19.68 26.54 -30.62
N ARG A 456 20.26 27.75 -30.65
CA ARG A 456 19.77 28.83 -31.52
C ARG A 456 19.89 28.47 -32.99
N ARG A 457 21.03 27.92 -33.43
CA ARG A 457 21.20 27.49 -34.83
C ARG A 457 20.22 26.39 -35.23
N LEU A 458 19.96 25.44 -34.34
CA LEU A 458 18.92 24.43 -34.58
C LEU A 458 17.52 25.08 -34.68
N ALA A 459 17.23 26.05 -33.82
CA ALA A 459 15.97 26.80 -33.87
C ALA A 459 15.84 27.61 -35.17
N ASP A 460 16.91 28.25 -35.64
CA ASP A 460 16.95 28.99 -36.91
C ASP A 460 16.61 28.06 -38.09
N LEU A 461 17.21 26.87 -38.15
CA LEU A 461 16.89 25.86 -39.18
C LEU A 461 15.43 25.40 -39.13
N GLY A 462 14.86 25.34 -37.93
CA GLY A 462 13.45 24.98 -37.73
C GLY A 462 12.48 26.15 -37.80
N GLY A 463 12.92 27.35 -38.20
CA GLY A 463 12.08 28.54 -38.34
C GLY A 463 11.61 29.16 -37.02
N LYS A 464 12.29 28.87 -35.90
CA LYS A 464 11.93 29.33 -34.54
C LYS A 464 12.97 30.25 -33.90
N GLY A 465 14.04 30.60 -34.60
CA GLY A 465 15.02 31.56 -34.08
C GLY A 465 14.59 33.03 -34.16
N SER A 466 13.68 33.38 -35.08
CA SER A 466 13.15 34.74 -35.25
C SER A 466 11.97 35.05 -34.32
N GLY A 467 11.70 36.33 -34.05
CA GLY A 467 10.53 36.77 -33.28
C GLY A 467 10.67 36.66 -31.76
N VAL A 468 11.82 36.18 -31.27
CA VAL A 468 12.17 36.18 -29.85
C VAL A 468 12.76 37.53 -29.48
N THR A 469 12.15 38.22 -28.52
CA THR A 469 12.76 39.41 -27.90
C THR A 469 13.90 38.99 -26.97
N PRO A 470 15.17 39.30 -27.30
CA PRO A 470 16.30 38.86 -26.47
C PRO A 470 16.29 39.50 -25.09
N LYS A 471 16.66 38.75 -24.04
CA LYS A 471 16.78 39.25 -22.67
C LYS A 471 18.26 39.33 -22.28
N LYS A 472 18.71 40.52 -21.86
CA LYS A 472 20.10 40.84 -21.51
C LYS A 472 20.27 41.10 -20.02
N ASP A 473 19.84 40.15 -19.18
CA ASP A 473 19.72 40.36 -17.72
C ASP A 473 20.52 39.36 -16.86
N PHE A 474 21.40 38.59 -17.49
CA PHE A 474 22.44 37.84 -16.79
C PHE A 474 23.62 38.76 -16.48
N ARG A 475 23.96 38.92 -15.19
CA ARG A 475 25.00 39.87 -14.75
C ARG A 475 26.40 39.46 -15.19
N ASP A 476 26.62 38.16 -15.37
CA ASP A 476 27.90 37.53 -15.70
C ASP A 476 28.09 37.36 -17.21
N VAL A 477 27.22 37.97 -18.02
CA VAL A 477 27.31 37.98 -19.48
C VAL A 477 27.50 39.42 -19.95
N ARG A 478 28.60 39.67 -20.64
CA ARG A 478 28.87 40.96 -21.26
C ARG A 478 28.29 40.96 -22.67
N PHE A 479 27.22 41.72 -22.88
CA PHE A 479 26.49 41.74 -24.15
C PHE A 479 27.04 42.72 -25.18
N ASP A 480 27.97 43.61 -24.82
CA ASP A 480 28.54 44.64 -25.69
C ASP A 480 30.02 44.97 -25.38
N GLY A 481 30.66 45.67 -26.31
CA GLY A 481 32.02 46.19 -26.17
C GLY A 481 33.15 45.16 -26.41
N PRO A 482 34.42 45.58 -26.27
CA PRO A 482 35.59 44.84 -26.77
C PRO A 482 35.86 43.46 -26.12
N ASN A 483 35.30 43.16 -24.94
CA ASN A 483 35.41 41.84 -24.30
C ASN A 483 34.03 41.19 -24.15
N GLN A 484 33.16 41.34 -25.15
CA GLN A 484 31.86 40.67 -25.22
C GLN A 484 32.02 39.17 -24.93
N THR A 485 31.14 38.61 -24.09
CA THR A 485 31.15 37.17 -23.81
C THR A 485 30.94 36.41 -25.12
N PRO A 486 31.72 35.36 -25.41
CA PRO A 486 31.46 34.51 -26.57
C PRO A 486 30.00 34.02 -26.57
N HIS A 487 29.34 34.09 -27.73
CA HIS A 487 27.93 33.72 -27.88
C HIS A 487 26.93 34.58 -27.09
N ALA A 488 27.27 35.81 -26.69
CA ALA A 488 26.39 36.68 -25.91
C ALA A 488 25.00 36.90 -26.55
N GLU A 489 24.91 37.01 -27.88
CA GLU A 489 23.62 37.13 -28.57
C GLU A 489 22.80 35.84 -28.49
N ASP A 490 23.45 34.68 -28.60
CA ASP A 490 22.81 33.37 -28.47
C ASP A 490 22.29 33.17 -27.05
N ILE A 491 23.05 33.61 -26.05
CA ILE A 491 22.65 33.61 -24.64
C ILE A 491 21.44 34.53 -24.42
N ALA A 492 21.43 35.73 -25.01
CA ALA A 492 20.31 36.66 -24.90
C ALA A 492 19.02 36.09 -25.53
N TRP A 493 19.16 35.41 -26.67
CA TRP A 493 18.06 34.70 -27.32
C TRP A 493 17.55 33.54 -26.47
N LEU A 494 18.44 32.73 -25.88
CA LEU A 494 18.09 31.60 -25.01
C LEU A 494 17.33 32.05 -23.75
N ALA A 495 17.68 33.22 -23.22
CA ALA A 495 16.97 33.87 -22.13
C ALA A 495 15.61 34.43 -22.57
N GLY A 496 15.57 35.07 -23.75
CA GLY A 496 14.35 35.65 -24.33
C GLY A 496 13.27 34.62 -24.64
N SER A 497 13.68 33.46 -25.16
CA SER A 497 12.82 32.32 -25.50
C SER A 497 12.35 31.51 -24.29
N GLY A 498 12.91 31.74 -23.10
CA GLY A 498 12.58 30.99 -21.89
C GLY A 498 13.25 29.60 -21.80
N ILE A 499 14.14 29.25 -22.73
CA ILE A 499 14.86 27.97 -22.70
C ILE A 499 15.80 27.92 -21.49
N SER A 500 16.52 29.01 -21.21
CA SER A 500 17.36 29.13 -20.00
C SER A 500 16.90 30.27 -19.10
N GLU A 501 16.58 29.93 -17.85
CA GLU A 501 16.24 30.90 -16.82
C GLU A 501 17.46 31.42 -16.03
N GLY A 502 18.59 30.71 -16.14
CA GLY A 502 19.80 30.93 -15.35
C GLY A 502 19.62 30.66 -13.85
N TRP A 503 20.63 31.03 -13.06
CA TRP A 503 20.59 30.92 -11.60
C TRP A 503 20.22 32.26 -10.97
N LYS A 504 19.21 32.27 -10.12
CA LYS A 504 18.92 33.42 -9.26
C LYS A 504 19.97 33.52 -8.16
N VAL A 505 20.65 34.66 -8.07
CA VAL A 505 21.68 34.95 -7.07
C VAL A 505 21.32 36.30 -6.43
N GLY A 506 20.63 36.28 -5.29
CA GLY A 506 20.03 37.49 -4.72
C GLY A 506 19.00 38.12 -5.68
N ASN A 507 19.18 39.41 -6.01
CA ASN A 507 18.28 40.17 -6.88
C ASN A 507 18.65 40.11 -8.38
N ALA A 508 19.67 39.35 -8.77
CA ALA A 508 20.10 39.24 -10.16
C ALA A 508 20.28 37.78 -10.59
N ARG A 509 20.44 37.56 -11.90
CA ARG A 509 20.59 36.23 -12.48
C ARG A 509 21.99 36.03 -13.06
N GLU A 510 22.46 34.79 -13.05
CA GLU A 510 23.72 34.36 -13.65
C GLU A 510 23.47 33.27 -14.70
N PHE A 511 24.18 33.33 -15.82
CA PHE A 511 24.16 32.31 -16.86
C PHE A 511 25.21 31.21 -16.65
N ARG A 512 26.37 31.56 -16.08
CA ARG A 512 27.54 30.68 -15.87
C ARG A 512 27.99 30.00 -17.15
N GLY A 513 28.32 30.79 -18.18
CA GLY A 513 28.60 30.33 -19.55
C GLY A 513 29.65 29.23 -19.68
N MET A 514 30.67 29.22 -18.82
CA MET A 514 31.74 28.23 -18.81
C MET A 514 31.44 26.97 -17.97
N SER A 515 30.28 26.91 -17.31
CA SER A 515 29.86 25.69 -16.62
C SER A 515 29.51 24.61 -17.63
N ASN A 516 29.83 23.36 -17.31
CA ASN A 516 29.43 22.23 -18.13
C ASN A 516 27.92 21.99 -18.03
N VAL A 517 27.29 21.67 -19.16
CA VAL A 517 25.90 21.20 -19.18
C VAL A 517 25.85 19.75 -18.67
N VAL A 518 25.00 19.50 -17.68
CA VAL A 518 24.68 18.14 -17.22
C VAL A 518 23.44 17.60 -17.93
N ARG A 519 23.26 16.28 -17.95
CA ARG A 519 22.21 15.61 -18.73
C ARG A 519 20.80 16.06 -18.34
N GLN A 520 20.51 16.34 -17.07
CA GLN A 520 19.19 16.82 -16.65
C GLN A 520 18.90 18.25 -17.15
N ASP A 521 19.89 19.15 -17.13
CA ASP A 521 19.75 20.51 -17.67
C ASP A 521 19.55 20.46 -19.20
N MET A 522 20.24 19.54 -19.87
CA MET A 522 20.06 19.29 -21.29
C MET A 522 18.63 18.84 -21.62
N ALA A 523 18.03 17.99 -20.80
CA ALA A 523 16.64 17.58 -21.00
C ALA A 523 15.70 18.81 -20.98
N ALA A 524 15.86 19.68 -19.99
CA ALA A 524 15.10 20.91 -19.89
C ALA A 524 15.31 21.85 -21.08
N PHE A 525 16.55 22.04 -21.54
CA PHE A 525 16.81 22.88 -22.71
C PHE A 525 16.15 22.34 -23.97
N LEU A 526 16.24 21.04 -24.22
CA LEU A 526 15.67 20.42 -25.42
C LEU A 526 14.14 20.41 -25.38
N HIS A 527 13.53 20.13 -24.23
CA HIS A 527 12.07 20.16 -24.10
C HIS A 527 11.52 21.58 -24.24
N ARG A 528 12.18 22.59 -23.65
CA ARG A 528 11.75 23.99 -23.81
C ARG A 528 11.98 24.51 -25.22
N LEU A 529 13.04 24.08 -25.88
CA LEU A 529 13.25 24.36 -27.30
C LEU A 529 12.12 23.73 -28.13
N ASP A 530 11.76 22.48 -27.85
CA ASP A 530 10.65 21.77 -28.48
C ASP A 530 9.30 22.50 -28.32
N ASN A 531 9.07 23.16 -27.18
CA ASN A 531 7.86 23.95 -26.93
C ASN A 531 7.75 25.26 -27.75
N LEU A 532 8.77 25.63 -28.54
CA LEU A 532 8.66 26.75 -29.48
C LEU A 532 7.84 26.39 -30.74
N TRP A 533 7.62 25.11 -31.02
CA TRP A 533 6.80 24.59 -32.12
C TRP A 533 5.45 24.07 -31.62
#